data_AF-A0A8I0GMU9-F1
#
_entry.id   AF-A0A8I0GMU9-F1
#
_cell.length_a   1.000
_cell.length_b   1.000
_cell.length_c   1.000
_cell.angle_alpha   90.00
_cell.angle_beta   90.00
_cell.angle_gamma   90.00
#
_symmetry.space_group_name_H-M   'P 1'
#
loop_
_entity.id
_entity.type
_entity.pdbx_description
1 polymer ?
#
loop_
_entity_poly.entity_id
_entity_poly.type
_entity_poly.pdbx_seq_one_letter_code
_entity_poly.pdbx_strand_id
1 'polypeptide(L)'
;MTNNGKRLIEVDFPLEQVSLDSVHEKNVRHGHISTLHIWPARRPLAACRAALIATLLPDPGNEEERKAIYRRLAGTVKEKIEQK
;
A
#
# COMPACT_ATOMS: atom_id res chain seq x y z
N MET A 1 3.65 -27.36 2.42
CA MET A 1 4.77 -26.42 2.24
C MET A 1 4.97 -26.20 0.75
N THR A 2 4.27 -25.27 0.13
CA THR A 2 4.51 -24.91 -1.29
C THR A 2 4.47 -23.40 -1.42
N ASN A 3 5.29 -22.72 -0.62
CA ASN A 3 5.58 -21.33 -0.84
C ASN A 3 6.89 -21.28 -1.62
N ASN A 4 6.81 -20.97 -2.91
CA ASN A 4 7.95 -21.01 -3.84
C ASN A 4 8.96 -19.87 -3.59
N GLY A 5 9.03 -19.34 -2.37
CA GLY A 5 9.82 -18.16 -2.01
C GLY A 5 9.25 -16.84 -2.56
N LYS A 6 8.00 -16.82 -3.03
CA LYS A 6 7.38 -15.63 -3.62
C LYS A 6 7.18 -14.54 -2.58
N ARG A 7 7.28 -13.29 -3.02
CA ARG A 7 7.01 -12.11 -2.20
C ARG A 7 5.56 -11.68 -2.36
N LEU A 8 5.03 -11.04 -1.31
CA LEU A 8 3.64 -10.60 -1.29
C LEU A 8 3.34 -9.74 -2.52
N ILE A 9 4.22 -8.77 -2.85
CA ILE A 9 4.07 -7.87 -4.01
C ILE A 9 3.95 -8.58 -5.37
N GLU A 10 4.47 -9.80 -5.51
CA GLU A 10 4.44 -10.56 -6.76
C GLU A 10 3.09 -11.26 -6.97
N VAL A 11 2.37 -11.51 -5.87
CA VAL A 11 1.11 -12.26 -5.86
C VAL A 11 -0.06 -11.31 -5.67
N ASP A 12 0.09 -10.32 -4.80
CA ASP A 12 -0.97 -9.42 -4.41
C ASP A 12 -0.44 -8.07 -3.88
N PHE A 13 -1.14 -7.00 -4.20
CA PHE A 13 -0.81 -5.66 -3.75
C PHE A 13 -2.06 -4.79 -3.72
N PRO A 14 -2.38 -4.13 -2.59
CA PRO A 14 -3.60 -3.34 -2.44
C PRO A 14 -3.49 -1.97 -3.14
N LEU A 15 -3.42 -1.99 -4.47
CA LEU A 15 -3.08 -0.83 -5.29
C LEU A 15 -4.05 0.35 -5.12
N GLU A 16 -5.35 0.07 -5.04
CA GLU A 16 -6.37 1.12 -4.90
C GLU A 16 -6.22 1.86 -3.57
N GLN A 17 -6.16 1.13 -2.46
CA GLN A 17 -6.02 1.73 -1.13
C GLN A 17 -4.72 2.53 -1.03
N VAL A 18 -3.61 1.98 -1.52
CA VAL A 18 -2.31 2.68 -1.55
C VAL A 18 -2.38 3.96 -2.39
N SER A 19 -3.10 3.94 -3.50
CA SER A 19 -3.30 5.11 -4.35
C SER A 19 -4.14 6.18 -3.65
N LEU A 20 -5.23 5.79 -2.98
CA LEU A 20 -6.08 6.70 -2.20
C LEU A 20 -5.29 7.37 -1.07
N ASP A 21 -4.52 6.59 -0.32
CA ASP A 21 -3.68 7.11 0.77
C ASP A 21 -2.58 8.04 0.23
N SER A 22 -2.00 7.69 -0.93
CA SER A 22 -1.01 8.53 -1.62
C SER A 22 -1.60 9.86 -2.09
N VAL A 23 -2.84 9.88 -2.57
CA VAL A 23 -3.55 11.10 -2.95
C VAL A 23 -3.92 11.91 -1.71
N HIS A 24 -4.35 11.25 -0.63
CA HIS A 24 -4.65 11.90 0.64
C HIS A 24 -3.41 12.62 1.21
N GLU A 25 -2.27 11.92 1.30
CA GLU A 25 -0.98 12.51 1.69
C GLU A 25 -0.61 13.69 0.78
N LYS A 26 -0.98 13.61 -0.51
CA LYS A 26 -0.79 14.72 -1.44
C LYS A 26 -1.67 15.92 -1.16
N ASN A 27 -2.89 15.71 -0.70
CA ASN A 27 -3.86 16.77 -0.52
C ASN A 27 -3.84 17.43 0.87
N VAL A 28 -2.96 17.01 1.79
CA VAL A 28 -2.72 17.72 3.05
C VAL A 28 -2.13 19.09 2.75
N ARG A 29 -2.89 20.15 3.02
CA ARG A 29 -2.53 21.55 2.71
C ARG A 29 -2.27 22.42 3.95
N HIS A 30 -2.32 21.84 5.14
CA HIS A 30 -2.10 22.56 6.38
C HIS A 30 -1.30 21.71 7.38
N GLY A 31 -0.43 22.35 8.17
CA GLY A 31 0.22 21.74 9.33
C GLY A 31 1.40 20.79 9.05
N HIS A 32 1.90 20.72 7.81
CA HIS A 32 3.05 19.87 7.46
C HIS A 32 4.13 20.66 6.73
N ILE A 33 5.42 20.40 6.97
CA ILE A 33 6.54 21.15 6.36
C ILE A 33 6.48 21.11 4.81
N SER A 34 5.94 20.02 4.25
CA SER A 34 5.72 19.90 2.79
C SER A 34 4.68 20.86 2.22
N THR A 35 3.96 21.64 3.04
CA THR A 35 3.03 22.67 2.58
C THR A 35 3.71 24.01 2.33
N LEU A 36 4.97 24.19 2.78
CA LEU A 36 5.76 25.41 2.51
C LEU A 36 6.15 25.54 1.04
N HIS A 37 6.46 24.41 0.39
CA HIS A 37 6.82 24.37 -1.02
C HIS A 37 6.36 23.04 -1.64
N ILE A 38 5.69 23.14 -2.78
CA ILE A 38 5.24 21.96 -3.53
C ILE A 38 6.37 21.53 -4.46
N TRP A 39 7.00 20.40 -4.13
CA TRP A 39 7.99 19.78 -4.98
C TRP A 39 7.33 19.07 -6.17
N PRO A 40 7.75 19.38 -7.42
CA PRO A 40 7.36 18.61 -8.58
C PRO A 40 7.73 17.13 -8.40
N ALA A 41 6.88 16.22 -8.88
CA ALA A 41 7.14 14.77 -8.90
C ALA A 41 7.43 14.11 -7.53
N ARG A 42 6.89 14.64 -6.43
CA ARG A 42 7.03 14.00 -5.11
C ARG A 42 6.50 12.55 -5.08
N ARG A 43 7.33 11.65 -4.55
CA ARG A 43 6.98 10.24 -4.30
C ARG A 43 6.23 10.16 -2.97
N PRO A 44 4.94 9.77 -2.96
CA PRO A 44 4.16 9.68 -1.73
C PRO A 44 4.73 8.56 -0.84
N LEU A 45 4.89 8.87 0.45
CA LEU A 45 5.48 7.98 1.43
C LEU A 45 4.62 6.74 1.65
N ALA A 46 3.29 6.88 1.58
CA ALA A 46 2.34 5.77 1.61
C ALA A 46 2.68 4.68 0.58
N ALA A 47 2.90 5.06 -0.69
CA ALA A 47 3.27 4.12 -1.75
C ALA A 47 4.63 3.46 -1.49
N CYS A 48 5.64 4.24 -1.06
CA CYS A 48 6.96 3.70 -0.78
C CYS A 48 6.94 2.68 0.37
N ARG A 49 6.22 2.98 1.46
CA ARG A 49 6.09 2.08 2.61
C ARG A 49 5.36 0.78 2.23
N ALA A 50 4.24 0.89 1.53
CA ALA A 50 3.49 -0.28 1.09
C ALA A 50 4.33 -1.17 0.16
N ALA A 51 5.01 -0.59 -0.82
CA ALA A 51 5.88 -1.32 -1.74
C ALA A 51 7.02 -2.04 -1.00
N LEU A 52 7.71 -1.35 -0.08
CA LEU A 52 8.79 -1.96 0.72
C LEU A 52 8.32 -3.10 1.59
N ILE A 53 7.16 -2.96 2.25
CA ILE A 53 6.64 -4.03 3.10
C ILE A 53 6.23 -5.24 2.26
N ALA A 54 5.55 -5.00 1.13
CA ALA A 54 5.11 -6.08 0.24
C ALA A 54 6.29 -6.79 -0.46
N THR A 55 7.43 -6.13 -0.68
CA THR A 55 8.64 -6.78 -1.22
C THR A 55 9.37 -7.61 -0.17
N LEU A 56 9.33 -7.21 1.11
CA LEU A 56 10.03 -7.91 2.18
C LEU A 56 9.25 -9.11 2.71
N LEU A 57 7.92 -9.02 2.77
CA LEU A 57 7.08 -10.09 3.31
C LEU A 57 6.94 -11.26 2.33
N PRO A 58 7.13 -12.50 2.79
CA PRO A 58 6.81 -13.68 1.97
C PRO A 58 5.29 -13.80 1.80
N ASP A 59 4.84 -14.30 0.64
CA ASP A 59 3.42 -14.60 0.40
C ASP A 59 3.00 -15.85 1.20
N PRO A 60 1.96 -15.83 2.04
CA PRO A 60 1.53 -17.04 2.76
C PRO A 60 0.92 -18.14 1.87
N GLY A 61 0.57 -17.84 0.62
CA GLY A 61 -0.02 -18.79 -0.33
C GLY A 61 -1.54 -18.98 -0.17
N ASN A 62 -2.14 -18.47 0.91
CA ASN A 62 -3.60 -18.43 1.12
C ASN A 62 -4.11 -16.98 1.08
N GLU A 63 -5.25 -16.76 0.44
CA GLU A 63 -5.89 -15.45 0.36
C GLU A 63 -6.35 -14.93 1.74
N GLU A 64 -6.89 -15.81 2.60
CA GLU A 64 -7.33 -15.41 3.94
C GLU A 64 -6.18 -14.92 4.81
N GLU A 65 -5.03 -15.58 4.72
CA GLU A 65 -3.81 -15.18 5.43
C GLU A 65 -3.23 -13.86 4.89
N ARG A 66 -3.27 -13.63 3.56
CA ARG A 66 -2.91 -12.34 2.96
C ARG A 66 -3.80 -11.21 3.49
N LYS A 67 -5.11 -11.43 3.55
CA LYS A 67 -6.07 -10.46 4.12
C LYS A 67 -5.80 -10.21 5.60
N ALA A 68 -5.43 -11.24 6.37
CA ALA A 68 -5.04 -11.07 7.77
C ALA A 68 -3.77 -10.21 7.93
N ILE A 69 -2.77 -10.39 7.05
CA ILE A 69 -1.56 -9.55 7.00
C ILE A 69 -1.94 -8.09 6.73
N TYR A 70 -2.79 -7.82 5.74
CA TYR A 70 -3.23 -6.45 5.45
C TYR A 70 -4.02 -5.83 6.61
N ARG A 71 -4.95 -6.57 7.22
CA ARG A 71 -5.69 -6.08 8.40
C ARG A 71 -4.77 -5.69 9.55
N ARG A 72 -3.69 -6.45 9.75
CA ARG A 72 -2.70 -6.16 10.79
C ARG A 72 -1.84 -4.93 10.48
N LEU A 73 -1.49 -4.72 9.20
CA LEU A 73 -0.55 -3.67 8.80
C LEU A 73 -1.22 -2.35 8.43
N ALA A 74 -2.32 -2.42 7.69
CA ALA A 74 -2.99 -1.28 7.06
C ALA A 74 -4.46 -1.15 7.48
N GLY A 75 -5.00 -2.11 8.23
CA GLY A 75 -6.42 -2.16 8.57
C GLY A 75 -7.27 -2.69 7.40
N THR A 76 -8.51 -2.21 7.28
CA THR A 76 -9.44 -2.70 6.26
C THR A 76 -9.09 -2.12 4.89
N VAL A 77 -8.61 -2.99 4.00
CA VAL A 77 -8.32 -2.64 2.60
C VAL A 77 -9.57 -2.80 1.75
N LYS A 78 -9.77 -1.90 0.78
CA LYS A 78 -10.80 -2.06 -0.25
C LYS A 78 -10.50 -3.25 -1.16
N GLU A 79 -11.45 -4.18 -1.25
CA GLU A 79 -11.29 -5.43 -2.01
C GLU A 79 -11.64 -5.30 -3.51
N LYS A 80 -12.30 -4.21 -3.93
CA LYS A 80 -12.78 -4.04 -5.31
C LYS A 80 -12.58 -2.63 -5.82
N ILE A 81 -12.06 -2.56 -7.04
CA ILE A 81 -12.16 -1.39 -7.91
C ILE A 81 -13.62 -1.27 -8.32
N GLU A 82 -14.39 -0.37 -7.72
CA GLU A 82 -15.64 0.09 -8.31
C GLU A 82 -15.27 0.85 -9.60
N GLN A 83 -15.31 0.16 -10.74
CA GLN A 83 -15.18 0.80 -12.04
C GLN A 83 -16.38 1.74 -12.20
N LYS A 84 -16.10 3.04 -12.25
CA LYS A 84 -17.07 4.09 -12.46
C LYS A 84 -17.12 4.50 -13.92
#